data_AF-A0AAJ2EHF9-F1
#
_entry.id   AF-A0AAJ2EHF9-F1
#
_cell.length_a   1.000
_cell.length_b   1.000
_cell.length_c   1.000
_cell.angle_alpha   90.00
_cell.angle_beta   90.00
_cell.angle_gamma   90.00
#
_symmetry.space_group_name_H-M   'P 1'
#
loop_
_entity.id
_entity.type
_entity.pdbx_description
1 polymer ?
#
loop_
_entity_poly.entity_id
_entity_poly.type
_entity_poly.pdbx_seq_one_letter_code
_entity_poly.pdbx_strand_id
1 'polypeptide(L)' 'MDINLDAIDEVVLALLHLNLCDGNRARKSFDSSALNRLHEKGFIRDPVNRSKSVGLTDEGSREAEWLFAKYFGRSPSP' A
#
# COMPACT_ATOMS: atom_id res chain seq x y z
N MET A 1 8.28 -18.12 14.20
CA MET A 1 7.49 -16.99 14.72
C MET A 1 6.24 -16.91 13.87
N ASP A 2 5.06 -16.82 14.49
CA ASP A 2 3.81 -16.62 13.76
C ASP A 2 3.71 -15.14 13.37
N ILE A 3 3.58 -14.85 12.07
CA ILE A 3 3.65 -13.49 11.52
C ILE A 3 2.24 -13.11 11.05
N ASN A 4 1.70 -12.02 11.57
CA ASN A 4 0.45 -11.46 11.07
C ASN A 4 0.68 -10.77 9.72
N LEU A 5 0.49 -11.53 8.64
CA LEU A 5 0.66 -11.04 7.28
C LEU A 5 -0.38 -9.99 6.89
N ASP A 6 -1.59 -10.05 7.44
CA ASP A 6 -2.63 -9.06 7.15
C ASP A 6 -2.27 -7.68 7.70
N ALA A 7 -1.73 -7.61 8.91
CA ALA A 7 -1.22 -6.36 9.46
C ALA A 7 -0.05 -5.80 8.64
N ILE A 8 0.83 -6.67 8.12
CA ILE A 8 1.91 -6.25 7.21
C ILE A 8 1.32 -5.69 5.92
N ASP A 9 0.35 -6.36 5.32
CA ASP A 9 -0.29 -5.93 4.07
C ASP A 9 -0.96 -4.57 4.24
N GLU A 10 -1.71 -4.36 5.33
CA GLU A 10 -2.34 -3.08 5.65
C GLU A 10 -1.31 -1.95 5.75
N VAL A 11 -0.22 -2.17 6.50
CA VAL A 11 0.81 -1.15 6.67
C VAL A 11 1.57 -0.89 5.37
N VAL A 12 1.85 -1.93 4.58
CA VAL A 12 2.47 -1.76 3.25
C VAL A 12 1.55 -0.95 2.33
N LEU A 13 0.24 -1.24 2.31
CA LEU A 13 -0.72 -0.47 1.52
C LEU A 13 -0.79 0.99 1.98
N ALA A 14 -0.79 1.24 3.29
CA ALA A 14 -0.71 2.59 3.84
C ALA A 14 0.56 3.32 3.38
N LEU A 15 1.72 2.67 3.43
CA LEU A 15 2.99 3.29 3.03
C LEU A 15 3.12 3.46 1.50
N LEU A 16 2.34 2.74 0.69
CA LEU A 16 2.24 3.03 -0.74
C LEU A 16 1.61 4.41 -0.99
N HIS A 17 0.69 4.86 -0.13
CA HIS A 17 0.13 6.22 -0.20
C HIS A 17 1.23 7.29 -0.03
N LEU A 18 2.14 7.10 0.92
CA LEU A 18 3.30 7.98 1.13
C LEU A 18 4.23 8.03 -0.10
N ASN A 19 4.32 6.93 -0.84
CA ASN A 19 5.22 6.77 -1.99
C ASN A 19 4.59 7.13 -3.34
N LEU A 20 3.39 7.72 -3.36
CA LEU A 20 2.75 8.19 -4.58
C LEU A 20 3.63 9.26 -5.26
N CYS A 21 3.95 9.03 -6.53
CA CYS A 21 4.80 9.91 -7.34
C CYS A 21 4.04 10.56 -8.49
N ASP A 22 3.08 9.86 -9.10
CA ASP A 22 2.29 10.35 -10.24
C ASP A 22 0.84 9.84 -10.11
N GLY A 23 -0.06 10.66 -9.56
CA GLY A 23 -1.47 10.30 -9.39
C GLY A 23 -1.65 9.04 -8.54
N ASN A 24 -1.96 7.92 -9.19
CA ASN A 24 -2.19 6.61 -8.55
C ASN A 24 -0.97 5.67 -8.57
N ARG A 25 0.23 6.14 -8.94
CA ARG A 25 1.43 5.29 -9.02
C ARG A 25 2.36 5.50 -7.82
N ALA A 26 2.70 4.41 -7.15
CA ALA A 26 3.63 4.39 -6.02
C ALA A 26 4.94 3.65 -6.35
N ARG A 27 6.06 4.04 -5.73
CA ARG A 27 7.33 3.29 -5.85
C ARG A 27 7.25 1.90 -5.23
N LYS A 28 7.78 0.88 -5.92
CA LYS A 28 7.86 -0.51 -5.43
C LYS A 28 9.09 -0.72 -4.54
N SER A 29 9.11 -0.13 -3.35
CA SER A 29 10.22 -0.25 -2.40
C SER A 29 9.97 -1.26 -1.27
N PHE A 30 8.82 -1.93 -1.26
CA PHE A 30 8.41 -2.87 -0.23
C PHE A 30 8.62 -4.32 -0.66
N ASP A 31 8.51 -5.24 0.30
CA ASP A 31 8.62 -6.68 0.08
C ASP A 31 7.71 -7.16 -1.06
N SER A 32 8.27 -7.98 -1.96
CA SER A 32 7.55 -8.45 -3.15
C SER A 32 6.38 -9.38 -2.79
N SER A 33 6.48 -10.13 -1.69
CA SER A 33 5.39 -11.02 -1.27
C SER A 33 4.18 -10.22 -0.78
N ALA A 34 4.41 -9.12 -0.06
CA ALA A 34 3.34 -8.19 0.33
C ALA A 34 2.68 -7.52 -0.88
N LEU A 35 3.47 -7.08 -1.87
CA LEU A 35 2.92 -6.51 -3.10
C LEU A 35 2.08 -7.54 -3.89
N ASN A 36 2.50 -8.80 -3.93
CA ASN A 36 1.73 -9.86 -4.58
C ASN A 36 0.40 -10.10 -3.87
N ARG A 37 0.38 -10.17 -2.54
CA ARG A 37 -0.88 -10.31 -1.77
C ARG A 37 -1.80 -9.10 -1.97
N LEU A 38 -1.26 -7.89 -2.03
CA LEU A 38 -2.05 -6.68 -2.32
C LEU A 38 -2.64 -6.68 -3.73
N HIS A 39 -1.94 -7.28 -4.70
CA HIS A 39 -2.48 -7.50 -6.04
C HIS A 39 -3.58 -8.56 -6.05
N GLU A 40 -3.39 -9.67 -5.34
CA GLU A 40 -4.42 -10.71 -5.16
C GLU A 40 -5.66 -10.16 -4.46
N LYS A 41 -5.49 -9.21 -3.52
CA LYS A 41 -6.56 -8.46 -2.84
C LYS A 41 -7.18 -7.37 -3.73
N GLY A 42 -6.67 -7.12 -4.93
CA GLY A 42 -7.24 -6.14 -5.88
C GLY A 42 -6.90 -4.67 -5.62
N PHE A 43 -6.02 -4.37 -4.65
CA PHE A 43 -5.67 -2.99 -4.30
C PHE A 43 -4.62 -2.37 -5.23
N ILE A 44 -3.77 -3.19 -5.84
CA ILE A 44 -2.75 -2.72 -6.76
C ILE A 44 -2.80 -3.49 -8.07
N ARG A 45 -2.29 -2.89 -9.14
CA ARG A 45 -2.02 -3.54 -10.42
C ARG A 45 -0.82 -4.48 -10.28
N ASP A 46 -0.69 -5.41 -11.21
CA ASP A 46 0.37 -6.43 -11.20
C ASP A 46 1.76 -5.81 -10.92
N PRO A 47 2.38 -6.13 -9.76
CA PRO A 47 3.68 -5.60 -9.38
C PRO A 47 4.83 -6.29 -10.12
N VAL A 48 4.61 -7.44 -10.76
CA VAL A 48 5.63 -8.24 -11.47
C VAL A 48 5.85 -7.66 -12.87
N ASN A 49 6.40 -6.46 -12.92
CA ASN A 49 6.78 -5.83 -14.18
C ASN A 49 8.09 -5.04 -14.00
N ARG A 50 8.75 -4.71 -15.12
CA ARG A 50 10.05 -3.99 -15.12
C ARG A 50 9.95 -2.54 -14.63
N SER A 51 8.76 -2.01 -14.35
CA SER A 51 8.59 -0.64 -13.86
C SER A 51 8.98 -0.52 -12.40
N LYS A 52 9.62 0.61 -12.07
CA LYS A 52 9.97 1.02 -10.69
C LYS A 52 8.75 1.43 -9.86
N SER A 53 7.58 1.57 -10.49
CA SER A 53 6.32 1.93 -9.82
C SER A 53 5.19 0.94 -10.11
N VAL A 54 4.30 0.81 -9.13
CA VAL A 54 3.06 0.04 -9.22
C VAL A 54 1.88 1.00 -9.20
N GLY A 55 0.85 0.72 -9.99
CA GLY A 55 -0.38 1.50 -9.96
C GLY A 55 -1.32 0.95 -8.88
N LEU A 56 -1.95 1.84 -8.12
CA LEU A 56 -3.08 1.49 -7.25
C LEU A 56 -4.35 1.42 -8.09
N THR A 57 -5.27 0.56 -7.70
CA THR A 57 -6.65 0.61 -8.19
C THR A 57 -7.40 1.76 -7.51
N ASP A 58 -8.61 2.06 -7.95
CA ASP A 58 -9.42 3.11 -7.32
C ASP A 58 -9.77 2.73 -5.88
N GLU A 59 -10.07 1.45 -5.64
CA GLU A 59 -10.29 0.88 -4.32
C GLU A 59 -9.01 0.93 -3.48
N GLY A 60 -7.88 0.46 -4.02
CA GLY A 60 -6.61 0.48 -3.29
C GLY A 60 -6.13 1.88 -2.95
N SER A 61 -6.43 2.88 -3.78
CA SER A 61 -6.09 4.29 -3.49
C SER A 61 -6.85 4.82 -2.29
N ARG A 62 -8.16 4.55 -2.22
CA ARG A 62 -9.01 4.94 -1.10
C ARG A 62 -8.61 4.22 0.19
N GLU A 63 -8.37 2.92 0.09
CA GLU A 63 -7.98 2.10 1.22
C GLU A 63 -6.59 2.50 1.74
N ALA A 64 -5.64 2.76 0.86
CA ALA A 64 -4.30 3.23 1.23
C ALA A 64 -4.35 4.57 1.97
N GLU A 65 -5.17 5.53 1.52
CA GLU A 65 -5.37 6.80 2.19
C GLU A 65 -6.00 6.62 3.59
N TRP A 66 -7.05 5.81 3.69
CA TRP A 66 -7.72 5.51 4.96
C TRP A 66 -6.78 4.83 5.96
N LEU A 67 -6.04 3.81 5.52
CA LEU A 67 -5.06 3.11 6.36
C LEU A 67 -3.91 4.06 6.77
N PHE A 68 -3.46 4.94 5.88
CA PHE A 68 -2.44 5.93 6.21
C PHE A 68 -2.91 6.88 7.31
N ALA A 69 -4.14 7.38 7.23
CA ALA A 69 -4.75 8.18 8.29
C ALA A 69 -4.93 7.38 9.60
N LYS A 70 -5.37 6.12 9.53
CA LYS A 70 -5.52 5.22 10.68
C LYS A 70 -4.21 5.00 11.44
N TYR A 71 -3.12 4.74 10.72
CA TYR A 71 -1.84 4.38 11.33
C TYR A 71 -0.94 5.57 11.66
N PHE A 72 -0.98 6.63 10.85
CA PHE A 72 -0.03 7.75 10.92
C PHE A 72 -0.69 9.12 11.09
N GLY A 73 -2.02 9.19 11.04
CA GLY A 73 -2.75 10.41 11.37
C GLY A 73 -2.53 10.79 12.83
N ARG A 74 -2.24 12.07 13.08
CA ARG A 74 -2.26 12.59 14.45
C ARG A 74 -3.70 12.83 14.85
N SER A 75 -4.14 12.23 15.96
CA SER A 75 -5.25 12.80 16.72
C SER A 75 -4.87 14.24 17.08
N PRO A 76 -5.75 15.24 16.92
CA PRO A 76 -5.46 16.55 17.48
C PRO A 76 -5.22 16.34 18.98
N SER A 77 -4.00 16.65 19.42
CA SER A 77 -3.68 16.68 20.85
C SER A 77 -4.71 17.59 21.53
N PRO A 78 -5.33 17.18 22.64
CA PRO A 78 -6.27 18.02 23.38
C PRO A 78 -5.62 19.32 23.87
#